data_AF-A0A0Q7FGB1-F1
#
_entry.id   AF-A0A0Q7FGB1-F1
#
_cell.length_a   1.000
_cell.length_b   1.000
_cell.length_c   1.000
_cell.angle_alpha   90.00
_cell.angle_beta   90.00
_cell.angle_gamma   90.00
#
_symmetry.space_group_name_H-M   'P 1'
#
loop_
_entity.id
_entity.type
_entity.pdbx_description
1 polymer ?
#
loop_
_entity_poly.entity_id
_entity_poly.type
_entity_poly.pdbx_seq_one_letter_code
_entity_poly.pdbx_strand_id
1 'polypeptide(L)'
;MMKKYITPINIAVLLWGLLLLVISGFYPDYTRYYLYLSIIVIIPVAIFNLIKQRKQDKLNNTTEFQTSIYRMLFMAVLLIVFFFITRQNNI
;
A
#
# COMPACT_ATOMS: atom_id res chain seq x y z
N MET A 1 24.47 -5.18 -3.47
CA MET A 1 23.33 -4.50 -4.14
C MET A 1 21.94 -4.96 -3.64
N MET A 2 21.76 -6.20 -3.14
CA MET A 2 20.48 -6.70 -2.57
C MET A 2 20.00 -6.03 -1.26
N LYS A 3 20.92 -5.46 -0.45
CA LYS A 3 20.59 -4.90 0.88
C LYS A 3 19.62 -3.72 0.84
N LYS A 4 19.46 -3.03 -0.29
CA LYS A 4 18.58 -1.85 -0.42
C LYS A 4 17.09 -2.22 -0.50
N TYR A 5 16.77 -3.46 -0.88
CA TYR A 5 15.39 -3.96 -0.96
C TYR A 5 14.94 -4.67 0.32
N ILE A 6 15.89 -5.09 1.15
CA ILE A 6 15.66 -5.70 2.47
C ILE A 6 15.53 -4.58 3.50
N THR A 7 14.52 -3.73 3.34
CA THR A 7 14.17 -2.75 4.36
C THR A 7 13.20 -3.40 5.35
N PRO A 8 13.21 -3.01 6.64
CA PRO A 8 12.28 -3.55 7.63
C PRO A 8 10.82 -3.43 7.20
N ILE A 9 10.48 -2.35 6.49
CA ILE A 9 9.15 -2.08 5.95
C ILE A 9 8.79 -3.12 4.87
N ASN A 10 9.69 -3.41 3.93
CA ASN A 10 9.44 -4.38 2.89
C ASN A 10 9.26 -5.80 3.45
N ILE A 11 10.05 -6.17 4.47
CA ILE A 11 9.91 -7.45 5.17
C ILE A 11 8.55 -7.52 5.87
N ALA A 12 8.16 -6.46 6.57
CA ALA A 12 6.87 -6.40 7.25
C ALA A 12 5.71 -6.55 6.27
N VAL A 13 5.74 -5.87 5.13
CA VAL A 13 4.72 -5.99 4.07
C VAL A 13 4.67 -7.40 3.50
N LEU A 14 5.83 -8.02 3.26
CA LEU A 14 5.91 -9.39 2.74
C LEU A 14 5.32 -10.41 3.72
N LEU A 15 5.66 -10.30 5.01
CA LEU A 15 5.08 -11.13 6.06
C LEU A 15 3.57 -10.91 6.21
N TRP A 16 3.10 -9.67 6.06
CA TRP A 16 1.67 -9.34 6.06
C TRP A 16 0.93 -10.03 4.90
N GLY A 17 1.53 -10.01 3.70
CA GLY A 17 0.97 -10.72 2.54
C GLY A 17 0.92 -12.23 2.73
N LEU A 18 1.95 -12.83 3.33
CA LEU A 18 1.95 -14.26 3.65
C LEU A 18 0.87 -14.63 4.68
N LEU A 19 0.68 -13.80 5.71
CA LEU A 19 -0.39 -13.98 6.69
C LEU A 19 -1.77 -13.94 6.02
N LEU A 20 -2.00 -13.04 5.06
CA LEU A 20 -3.25 -13.00 4.30
C LEU A 20 -3.51 -14.33 3.60
N LEU A 21 -2.51 -14.93 2.96
CA LEU A 21 -2.65 -16.21 2.27
C LEU A 21 -3.05 -17.33 3.25
N VAL A 22 -2.35 -17.41 4.39
CA VAL A 22 -2.65 -18.41 5.43
C VAL A 22 -4.07 -18.21 5.98
N ILE A 23 -4.45 -16.98 6.30
CA ILE A 23 -5.79 -16.66 6.82
C ILE A 23 -6.85 -16.99 5.78
N SER A 24 -6.62 -16.67 4.50
CA SER A 24 -7.58 -16.99 3.44
C SER A 24 -7.78 -18.48 3.22
N GLY A 25 -6.74 -19.29 3.41
CA GLY A 25 -6.79 -20.74 3.24
C GLY A 25 -7.39 -21.48 4.43
N PHE A 26 -6.99 -21.12 5.65
CA PHE A 26 -7.40 -21.83 6.87
C PHE A 26 -8.60 -21.19 7.59
N TYR A 27 -8.82 -19.89 7.41
CA TYR A 27 -9.82 -19.09 8.13
C TYR A 27 -10.54 -18.11 7.20
N PRO A 28 -11.23 -18.60 6.15
CA PRO A 28 -11.79 -17.76 5.09
C PRO A 28 -12.74 -16.68 5.62
N ASP A 29 -13.52 -16.97 6.66
CA ASP A 29 -14.44 -16.02 7.30
C ASP A 29 -13.73 -14.81 7.93
N TYR A 30 -12.49 -15.01 8.37
CA TYR A 30 -11.67 -13.97 8.99
C TYR A 30 -10.90 -13.12 7.98
N THR A 31 -10.85 -13.53 6.71
CA THR A 31 -10.16 -12.80 5.64
C THR A 31 -10.63 -11.36 5.53
N ARG A 32 -11.96 -11.13 5.61
CA ARG A 32 -12.53 -9.78 5.52
C ARG A 32 -12.08 -8.89 6.68
N TYR A 33 -12.12 -9.42 7.90
CA TYR A 33 -11.69 -8.70 9.10
C TYR A 33 -10.19 -8.38 9.05
N TYR A 34 -9.38 -9.32 8.57
CA TYR A 34 -7.95 -9.11 8.37
C TYR A 34 -7.65 -8.01 7.35
N LEU A 35 -8.41 -7.96 6.25
CA LEU A 35 -8.28 -6.90 5.24
C LEU A 35 -8.68 -5.53 5.81
N TYR A 36 -9.77 -5.45 6.58
CA TYR A 36 -10.17 -4.21 7.25
C TYR A 36 -9.12 -3.72 8.25
N LEU A 37 -8.54 -4.64 9.04
CA LEU A 37 -7.45 -4.32 9.96
C LEU A 37 -6.22 -3.82 9.19
N SER A 38 -5.91 -4.44 8.06
CA SER A 38 -4.81 -4.01 7.20
C SER A 38 -4.99 -2.58 6.69
N ILE A 39 -6.21 -2.19 6.31
CA ILE A 39 -6.52 -0.80 5.91
C ILE A 39 -6.26 0.17 7.07
N ILE A 40 -6.73 -0.17 8.28
CA ILE A 40 -6.55 0.65 9.48
C ILE A 40 -5.06 0.84 9.82
N VAL A 41 -4.20 -0.15 9.55
CA VAL A 41 -2.75 -0.05 9.80
C VAL A 41 -2.02 0.71 8.68
N ILE A 42 -2.37 0.44 7.42
CA ILE A 42 -1.66 1.01 6.26
C ILE A 42 -1.91 2.52 6.14
N ILE A 43 -3.14 2.99 6.37
CA ILE A 43 -3.50 4.41 6.19
C ILE A 43 -2.65 5.33 7.10
N PRO A 44 -2.58 5.12 8.43
CA PRO A 44 -1.76 5.95 9.31
C PRO A 44 -0.28 5.90 8.98
N VAL A 45 0.26 4.72 8.64
CA VAL A 45 1.67 4.56 8.26
C VAL A 45 1.98 5.34 6.99
N ALA A 46 1.11 5.28 5.98
CA ALA A 46 1.25 6.05 4.75
C ALA A 46 1.20 7.56 5.01
N ILE A 47 0.26 8.02 5.85
CA ILE A 47 0.14 9.44 6.23
C ILE A 47 1.42 9.92 6.94
N PHE A 48 1.94 9.14 7.89
CA PHE A 48 3.16 9.51 8.62
C PHE A 48 4.38 9.61 7.70
N ASN A 49 4.51 8.66 6.77
CA ASN A 49 5.57 8.69 5.76
C ASN A 49 5.46 9.91 4.84
N LEU A 50 4.26 10.26 4.40
CA LEU A 50 4.01 11.45 3.59
C LEU A 50 4.35 12.75 4.34
N ILE A 51 3.97 12.85 5.61
CA ILE A 51 4.33 14.00 6.46
C ILE A 51 5.85 14.11 6.60
N LYS A 52 6.55 12.99 6.78
CA LYS A 52 8.01 12.94 6.86
C LYS A 52 8.65 13.37 5.53
N GLN A 53 8.17 12.86 4.39
CA GLN A 53 8.65 13.25 3.06
C GLN A 53 8.47 14.74 2.80
N ARG A 54 7.30 15.32 3.14
CA ARG A 54 7.05 16.76 2.99
C ARG A 54 8.04 17.62 3.78
N LYS A 55 8.38 17.20 5.00
CA LYS A 55 9.38 17.91 5.83
C LYS A 55 10.78 17.82 5.22
N GLN A 56 11.16 16.66 4.70
CA GLN A 56 12.47 16.44 4.07
C GLN A 56 12.62 17.22 2.76
N ASP A 57 11.57 17.26 1.93
CA ASP A 57 11.56 18.03 0.69
C ASP A 57 11.76 19.52 0.91
N LYS A 58 11.12 20.09 1.95
CA LYS A 58 11.29 21.51 2.30
C LYS A 58 12.73 21.83 2.72
N LEU A 59 13.44 20.88 3.33
CA LEU A 59 14.82 21.05 3.77
C LEU A 59 15.83 20.86 2.63
N ASN A 60 15.55 19.93 1.71
CA ASN A 60 16.48 19.52 0.67
C ASN A 60 16.17 20.11 -0.72
N ASN A 61 15.14 20.95 -0.85
CA ASN A 61 14.63 21.46 -2.13
C ASN A 61 14.37 20.34 -3.16
N THR A 62 13.85 19.20 -2.70
CA THR A 62 13.49 18.05 -3.54
C THR A 62 11.98 17.99 -3.80
N THR A 63 11.56 17.21 -4.80
CA THR A 63 10.16 17.04 -5.24
C THR A 63 9.62 15.61 -5.02
N GLU A 64 10.20 14.86 -4.08
CA GLU A 64 9.86 13.46 -3.81
C GLU A 64 8.42 13.31 -3.30
N PHE A 65 7.93 14.24 -2.50
CA PHE A 65 6.56 14.31 -2.00
C PHE A 65 5.55 14.49 -3.13
N GLN A 66 5.80 15.45 -4.05
CA GLN A 66 4.94 15.63 -5.23
C GLN A 66 4.94 14.38 -6.10
N THR A 67 6.12 13.81 -6.34
CA THR A 67 6.27 12.56 -7.11
C THR A 67 5.52 11.39 -6.47
N SER A 68 5.58 11.27 -5.14
CA SER A 68 4.86 10.25 -4.35
C SER A 68 3.34 10.42 -4.48
N ILE A 69 2.82 11.64 -4.40
CA ILE A 69 1.39 11.94 -4.62
C ILE A 69 0.96 11.59 -6.04
N TYR A 70 1.73 11.98 -7.06
CA TYR A 70 1.41 11.66 -8.45
C TYR A 70 1.35 10.15 -8.68
N ARG A 71 2.29 9.38 -8.13
CA ARG A 71 2.27 7.91 -8.20
C ARG A 71 1.03 7.32 -7.52
N MET A 72 0.63 7.83 -6.37
CA MET A 72 -0.59 7.38 -5.68
C MET A 72 -1.86 7.72 -6.47
N LEU A 73 -1.98 8.93 -7.01
CA LEU A 73 -3.10 9.31 -7.86
C LEU A 73 -3.17 8.47 -9.12
N PHE A 74 -2.03 8.23 -9.78
CA PHE A 74 -1.94 7.36 -10.94
C PHE A 74 -2.41 5.94 -10.61
N MET A 75 -1.97 5.38 -9.49
CA MET A 75 -2.41 4.06 -9.04
C MET A 75 -3.92 4.03 -8.72
N ALA A 76 -4.46 5.08 -8.11
CA ALA A 76 -5.89 5.18 -7.84
C ALA A 76 -6.71 5.19 -9.13
N VAL A 77 -6.27 5.92 -10.16
CA VAL A 77 -6.90 5.92 -11.48
C VAL A 77 -6.87 4.52 -12.10
N LEU A 78 -5.72 3.83 -12.06
CA LEU A 78 -5.62 2.46 -12.54
C LEU A 78 -6.59 1.52 -11.81
N LEU A 79 -6.70 1.62 -10.49
CA LEU A 79 -7.65 0.82 -9.72
C LEU A 79 -9.11 1.07 -10.12
N ILE A 80 -9.48 2.34 -10.38
CA ILE A 80 -10.82 2.68 -10.87
C ILE A 80 -11.06 2.04 -12.25
N VAL A 81 -10.10 2.14 -13.16
CA VAL A 81 -10.20 1.52 -14.49
C VAL A 81 -10.35 0.01 -14.38
N PHE A 82 -9.50 -0.65 -13.58
CA PHE A 82 -9.61 -2.09 -13.34
C PHE A 82 -10.92 -2.48 -12.69
N PHE A 83 -11.45 -1.66 -11.78
CA PHE A 83 -12.75 -1.90 -11.17
C PHE A 83 -13.87 -1.90 -12.21
N PHE A 84 -13.87 -0.93 -13.14
CA PHE A 84 -14.84 -0.90 -14.24
C PHE A 84 -14.70 -2.09 -15.19
N ILE A 85 -13.47 -2.44 -15.58
CA ILE A 85 -13.21 -3.62 -16.42
C ILE A 85 -13.70 -4.90 -15.74
N THR A 86 -13.35 -5.10 -14.47
CA THR A 86 -13.72 -6.30 -13.71
C THR A 86 -15.23 -6.38 -13.47
N ARG A 87 -15.89 -5.23 -13.25
CA ARG A 87 -17.34 -5.16 -13.14
C ARG A 87 -18.03 -5.51 -14.46
N GLN A 88 -17.50 -5.06 -15.60
CA GLN A 88 -18.03 -5.40 -16.92
C GLN A 88 -17.87 -6.88 -17.25
N ASN A 89 -16.78 -7.50 -16.81
CA ASN A 89 -16.46 -8.90 -17.08
C ASN A 89 -17.17 -9.91 -16.15
N ASN A 90 -17.87 -9.44 -15.11
CA ASN A 90 -18.71 -10.24 -14.20
C ASN A 90 -20.22 -9.93 -14.37
N ILE A 91 -20.62 -9.32 -15.50
CA ILE A 91 -22.02 -9.23 -15.97
C ILE A 91 -22.24 -10.31 -17.03
#